data_AF-A0A7S3PXX6-F1
#
_entry.id   AF-A0A7S3PXX6-F1
#
_cell.length_a   1.000
_cell.length_b   1.000
_cell.length_c   1.000
_cell.angle_alpha   90.00
_cell.angle_beta   90.00
_cell.angle_gamma   90.00
#
_symmetry.space_group_name_H-M   'P 1'
#
loop_
_entity.id
_entity.type
_entity.pdbx_description
1 polymer ?
#
loop_
_entity_poly.entity_id
_entity_poly.type
_entity_poly.pdbx_seq_one_letter_code
_entity_poly.pdbx_strand_id
1 'polypeptide(L)'
;MNNPSRLQRRKGTNLQSRWKIFGGRSTSCLIIFFMLYVIGMICFLPTLKDEQKAKKIQTAADNIRRKERAFVGHVKDETHAWKEDIKKLRRGVRDEIEIDLMDKAHSEYIKNHRPFKKSHAGKIGAKYGSQIDFTDKAQSEHTKSIMKKNKKAPLKPMKAIDRVPVKIEDTVKKDTTGFIVLGMHRSGTSMLSGLLVEGFGYKTGGPLIQPAYDNEKGFFELIPAVLQNDEFMNEQRINWAAGVGNYDAARANRAINAKKIKFEKGRRALKVLNDPNIVPWLQKDPRMCITLRTWLPLLDSKPAVIFTYRHPLEVAMSLAKREGGFTLMRGLKLWLSYNKAAVQNSSDLCVVRSSNNDILKDPLNVTKKISNELTTKCGVPAPPSEITQDIVDGFVDPTLQHNKRKLEKKNAGKKVLKTFNGNCDVFELNSNLPGSRQEKEKELYLKAMKVYCDFESGDAYSDDYEWPTF
;
A
#
# COMPACT_ATOMS: atom_id res chain seq x y z
N MET A 1 -58.41 17.39 36.87
CA MET A 1 -59.46 18.40 37.11
C MET A 1 -59.17 19.10 38.44
N ASN A 2 -59.01 20.43 38.38
CA ASN A 2 -59.25 21.47 39.39
C ASN A 2 -58.74 21.36 40.85
N ASN A 3 -57.76 22.23 41.15
CA ASN A 3 -57.64 23.25 42.24
C ASN A 3 -58.94 23.58 43.04
N PRO A 4 -58.98 24.29 44.22
CA PRO A 4 -57.99 25.24 44.80
C PRO A 4 -57.96 25.49 46.35
N SER A 5 -57.00 26.29 46.83
CA SER A 5 -57.14 27.23 47.98
C SER A 5 -56.01 28.28 47.94
N ARG A 6 -56.26 29.59 47.64
CA ARG A 6 -56.60 30.75 48.50
C ARG A 6 -55.63 30.94 49.70
N LEU A 7 -55.11 32.12 50.11
CA LEU A 7 -55.33 33.55 49.78
C LEU A 7 -54.22 34.44 50.40
N GLN A 8 -54.00 35.58 49.74
CA GLN A 8 -53.23 36.83 49.98
C GLN A 8 -52.93 37.45 51.38
N ARG A 9 -51.73 38.07 51.46
CA ARG A 9 -51.27 39.45 51.90
C ARG A 9 -51.83 40.15 53.17
N ARG A 10 -50.91 40.81 53.92
CA ARG A 10 -50.94 42.25 54.29
C ARG A 10 -49.64 42.81 54.93
N LYS A 11 -49.24 44.02 54.46
CA LYS A 11 -48.64 45.25 55.09
C LYS A 11 -47.57 45.09 56.20
N GLY A 12 -46.42 45.79 56.29
CA GLY A 12 -45.88 47.03 55.73
C GLY A 12 -45.38 47.93 56.88
N THR A 13 -44.14 48.47 56.83
CA THR A 13 -43.70 49.79 57.38
C THR A 13 -42.18 50.02 57.21
N ASN A 14 -41.81 51.25 56.86
CA ASN A 14 -40.45 51.83 56.80
C ASN A 14 -39.97 52.24 58.20
N LEU A 15 -38.64 52.24 58.44
CA LEU A 15 -37.95 53.35 59.14
C LEU A 15 -36.41 53.28 58.95
N GLN A 16 -35.82 54.41 58.55
CA GLN A 16 -34.38 54.69 58.54
C GLN A 16 -33.88 55.13 59.94
N SER A 17 -32.62 54.83 60.30
CA SER A 17 -31.61 55.76 60.87
C SER A 17 -30.37 55.00 61.43
N ARG A 18 -29.18 55.22 60.85
CA ARG A 18 -28.01 56.00 61.36
C ARG A 18 -26.96 55.27 62.23
N TRP A 19 -25.94 54.74 61.54
CA TRP A 19 -24.48 54.98 61.66
C TRP A 19 -23.77 55.17 63.03
N LYS A 20 -22.73 54.36 63.29
CA LYS A 20 -21.32 54.72 63.65
C LYS A 20 -20.45 53.45 63.63
N ILE A 21 -19.59 53.25 62.62
CA ILE A 21 -18.13 53.54 62.51
C ILE A 21 -17.23 52.78 63.50
N PHE A 22 -16.40 51.87 62.95
CA PHE A 22 -14.93 51.66 63.07
C PHE A 22 -14.67 50.32 62.33
N GLY A 23 -13.76 50.10 61.38
CA GLY A 23 -12.51 50.75 61.00
C GLY A 23 -11.43 49.67 60.92
N GLY A 24 -10.96 49.32 59.71
CA GLY A 24 -9.63 48.73 59.48
C GLY A 24 -9.54 47.22 59.16
N ARG A 25 -8.87 46.95 58.02
CA ARG A 25 -8.33 45.66 57.50
C ARG A 25 -9.40 44.73 56.92
N SER A 26 -9.37 44.48 55.60
CA SER A 26 -8.32 43.65 55.03
C SER A 26 -8.17 43.91 53.52
N THR A 27 -7.14 44.66 53.14
CA THR A 27 -6.59 44.63 51.77
C THR A 27 -6.18 43.20 51.36
N SER A 28 -5.92 42.32 52.33
CA SER A 28 -5.66 40.90 52.10
C SER A 28 -6.88 40.13 51.58
N CYS A 29 -8.12 40.50 51.92
CA CYS A 29 -9.32 39.84 51.38
C CYS A 29 -9.56 40.18 49.90
N LEU A 30 -9.27 41.41 49.49
CA LEU A 30 -9.36 41.83 48.08
C LEU A 30 -8.26 41.20 47.22
N ILE A 31 -7.05 41.05 47.76
CA ILE A 31 -5.94 40.36 47.08
C ILE A 31 -6.24 38.86 46.92
N ILE A 32 -6.82 38.21 47.94
CA ILE A 32 -7.21 36.80 47.87
C ILE A 32 -8.36 36.60 46.85
N PHE A 33 -9.35 37.49 46.82
CA PHE A 33 -10.42 37.43 45.80
C PHE A 33 -9.88 37.63 44.38
N PHE A 34 -8.93 38.54 44.19
CA PHE A 34 -8.32 38.78 42.88
C PHE A 34 -7.43 37.61 42.44
N MET A 35 -6.66 37.02 43.35
CA MET A 35 -5.86 35.81 43.08
C MET A 35 -6.75 34.61 42.73
N LEU A 36 -7.86 34.38 43.45
CA LEU A 36 -8.81 33.30 43.15
C LEU A 36 -9.55 33.53 41.82
N TYR A 37 -9.86 34.78 41.48
CA TYR A 37 -10.44 35.14 40.18
C TYR A 37 -9.47 34.90 39.01
N VAL A 38 -8.19 35.26 39.18
CA VAL A 38 -7.13 35.02 38.19
C VAL A 38 -6.81 33.53 38.04
N ILE A 39 -6.78 32.77 39.14
CA ILE A 39 -6.63 31.29 39.12
C ILE A 39 -7.86 30.65 38.45
N GLY A 40 -9.08 31.12 38.73
CA GLY A 40 -10.30 30.68 38.05
C GLY A 40 -10.25 30.92 36.54
N MET A 41 -9.78 32.10 36.10
CA MET A 41 -9.56 32.39 34.68
C MET A 41 -8.47 31.49 34.06
N ILE A 42 -7.34 31.29 34.73
CA ILE A 42 -6.23 30.46 34.23
C ILE A 42 -6.62 28.97 34.17
N CYS A 43 -7.46 28.48 35.09
CA CYS A 43 -7.91 27.08 35.13
C CYS A 43 -9.13 26.79 34.24
N PHE A 44 -10.02 27.76 33.97
CA PHE A 44 -11.20 27.57 33.10
C PHE A 44 -11.04 28.05 31.65
N LEU A 45 -10.08 28.92 31.33
CA LEU A 45 -9.81 29.31 29.94
C LEU A 45 -9.24 28.19 29.04
N PRO A 46 -8.49 27.20 29.55
CA PRO A 46 -8.06 26.05 28.74
C PRO A 46 -9.21 25.09 28.41
N THR A 47 -10.20 24.93 29.31
CA THR A 47 -11.34 24.02 29.11
C THR A 47 -12.43 24.60 28.21
N LEU A 48 -12.66 25.92 28.23
CA LEU A 48 -13.58 26.59 27.30
C LEU A 48 -13.02 26.70 25.86
N LYS A 49 -11.69 26.71 25.70
CA LYS A 49 -11.04 26.72 24.39
C LYS A 49 -11.14 25.38 23.66
N ASP A 50 -11.27 24.25 24.36
CA ASP A 50 -11.43 22.94 23.72
C ASP A 50 -12.89 22.65 23.31
N GLU A 51 -13.90 23.10 24.05
CA GLU A 51 -15.30 22.89 23.64
C GLU A 51 -15.71 23.70 22.42
N GLN A 52 -15.28 24.97 22.32
CA GLN A 52 -15.55 25.78 21.12
C GLN A 52 -14.73 25.31 19.91
N LYS A 53 -13.51 24.83 20.13
CA LYS A 53 -12.68 24.25 19.07
C LYS A 53 -13.22 22.90 18.60
N ALA A 54 -13.69 22.06 19.51
CA ALA A 54 -14.39 20.81 19.21
C ALA A 54 -15.71 21.06 18.46
N LYS A 55 -16.54 22.03 18.89
CA LYS A 55 -17.74 22.42 18.14
C LYS A 55 -17.43 22.97 16.75
N LYS A 56 -16.37 23.76 16.58
CA LYS A 56 -15.92 24.25 15.27
C LYS A 56 -15.41 23.13 14.36
N ILE A 57 -14.64 22.17 14.91
CA ILE A 57 -14.14 21.01 14.19
C ILE A 57 -15.30 20.08 13.79
N GLN A 58 -16.26 19.84 14.69
CA GLN A 58 -17.46 19.04 14.42
C GLN A 58 -18.32 19.69 13.33
N THR A 59 -18.55 21.01 13.42
CA THR A 59 -19.30 21.78 12.41
C THR A 59 -18.59 21.77 11.05
N ALA A 60 -17.26 21.88 11.03
CA ALA A 60 -16.47 21.79 9.80
C ALA A 60 -16.54 20.37 9.19
N ALA A 61 -16.43 19.32 10.01
CA ALA A 61 -16.55 17.93 9.59
C ALA A 61 -17.96 17.60 9.04
N ASP A 62 -19.01 18.12 9.66
CA ASP A 62 -20.40 17.94 9.21
C ASP A 62 -20.68 18.71 7.91
N ASN A 63 -20.08 19.89 7.73
CA ASN A 63 -20.14 20.63 6.47
C ASN A 63 -19.38 19.92 5.34
N ILE A 64 -18.24 19.30 5.62
CA ILE A 64 -17.50 18.47 4.66
C ILE A 64 -18.35 17.25 4.28
N ARG A 65 -18.92 16.53 5.25
CA ARG A 65 -19.82 15.38 4.99
C ARG A 65 -21.10 15.75 4.24
N ARG A 66 -21.63 16.98 4.42
CA ARG A 66 -22.74 17.49 3.61
C ARG A 66 -22.31 17.79 2.18
N LYS A 67 -21.15 18.42 1.98
CA LYS A 67 -20.59 18.68 0.64
C LYS A 67 -20.25 17.39 -0.10
N GLU A 68 -19.70 16.38 0.58
CA GLU A 68 -19.48 15.05 0.01
C GLU A 68 -20.79 14.35 -0.34
N ARG A 69 -21.81 14.40 0.52
CA ARG A 69 -23.13 13.84 0.18
C ARG A 69 -23.83 14.59 -0.96
N ALA A 70 -23.67 15.91 -1.06
CA ALA A 70 -24.15 16.69 -2.19
C ALA A 70 -23.39 16.37 -3.49
N PHE A 71 -22.07 16.17 -3.39
CA PHE A 71 -21.21 15.75 -4.50
C PHE A 71 -21.56 14.33 -4.98
N VAL A 72 -21.78 13.38 -4.06
CA VAL A 72 -22.21 12.01 -4.36
C VAL A 72 -23.67 11.97 -4.85
N GLY A 73 -24.51 12.91 -4.40
CA GLY A 73 -25.88 13.10 -4.88
C GLY A 73 -25.95 13.62 -6.32
N HIS A 74 -25.08 14.57 -6.69
CA HIS A 74 -24.97 15.10 -8.06
C HIS A 74 -24.31 14.13 -9.06
N VAL A 75 -23.67 13.05 -8.59
CA VAL A 75 -23.15 11.98 -9.45
C VAL A 75 -24.23 10.95 -9.84
N LYS A 76 -25.46 11.08 -9.31
CA LYS A 76 -26.57 10.16 -9.58
C LYS A 76 -27.60 10.62 -10.61
N ASP A 77 -27.55 11.87 -11.09
CA ASP A 77 -28.44 12.33 -12.16
C ASP A 77 -27.71 12.45 -13.51
N GLU A 78 -28.31 11.81 -14.50
CA GLU A 78 -27.82 11.55 -15.85
C GLU A 78 -27.66 12.86 -16.65
N THR A 79 -26.58 13.07 -17.41
CA THR A 79 -26.59 12.88 -18.88
C THR A 79 -25.19 13.12 -19.47
N HIS A 80 -24.95 12.47 -20.62
CA HIS A 80 -23.67 12.17 -21.31
C HIS A 80 -22.75 13.33 -21.78
N ALA A 81 -22.95 14.59 -21.39
CA ALA A 81 -22.23 15.72 -21.99
C ALA A 81 -20.74 15.83 -21.60
N TRP A 82 -20.38 15.55 -20.35
CA TRP A 82 -19.03 15.85 -19.82
C TRP A 82 -17.90 14.95 -20.37
N LYS A 83 -18.23 13.76 -20.90
CA LYS A 83 -17.22 12.82 -21.41
C LYS A 83 -16.61 13.28 -22.74
N GLU A 84 -17.34 14.05 -23.54
CA GLU A 84 -16.83 14.61 -24.81
C GLU A 84 -16.02 15.90 -24.60
N ASP A 85 -16.33 16.69 -23.57
CA ASP A 85 -15.55 17.87 -23.20
C ASP A 85 -14.19 17.50 -22.56
N ILE A 86 -14.14 16.41 -21.78
CA ILE A 86 -12.85 15.86 -21.29
C ILE A 86 -11.99 15.27 -22.42
N LYS A 87 -12.61 14.74 -23.49
CA LYS A 87 -11.88 14.32 -24.69
C LYS A 87 -11.25 15.50 -25.43
N LYS A 88 -11.93 16.66 -25.48
CA LYS A 88 -11.41 17.90 -26.08
C LYS A 88 -10.29 18.53 -25.24
N LEU A 89 -10.42 18.53 -23.90
CA LEU A 89 -9.39 19.05 -22.99
C LEU A 89 -8.10 18.20 -22.96
N ARG A 90 -8.16 16.92 -23.33
CA ARG A 90 -7.02 15.97 -23.22
C ARG A 90 -5.97 16.02 -24.35
N ARG A 91 -6.14 16.83 -25.40
CA ARG A 91 -5.21 16.81 -26.55
C ARG A 91 -4.14 17.91 -26.58
N GLY A 92 -4.22 18.97 -25.76
CA GLY A 92 -3.34 20.13 -25.92
C GLY A 92 -2.37 20.45 -24.77
N VAL A 93 -2.63 19.99 -23.53
CA VAL A 93 -2.03 20.65 -22.34
C VAL A 93 -1.53 19.64 -21.29
N ARG A 94 -0.98 18.48 -21.69
CA ARG A 94 -0.63 17.43 -20.71
C ARG A 94 0.84 17.30 -20.35
N ASP A 95 1.78 17.77 -21.16
CA ASP A 95 3.17 17.30 -20.97
C ASP A 95 4.12 18.28 -20.27
N GLU A 96 3.75 19.56 -20.07
CA GLU A 96 4.62 20.54 -19.38
C GLU A 96 4.12 20.97 -17.99
N ILE A 97 2.81 20.96 -17.75
CA ILE A 97 2.22 21.54 -16.53
C ILE A 97 2.28 20.59 -15.33
N GLU A 98 2.33 19.27 -15.55
CA GLU A 98 2.26 18.26 -14.46
C GLU A 98 3.59 18.13 -13.68
N ILE A 99 4.72 18.48 -14.29
CA ILE A 99 6.04 18.45 -13.62
C ILE A 99 6.25 19.73 -12.79
N ASP A 100 5.94 20.90 -13.35
CA ASP A 100 6.13 22.20 -12.69
C ASP A 100 5.17 22.41 -11.49
N LEU A 101 3.94 21.86 -11.57
CA LEU A 101 2.99 21.89 -10.44
C LEU A 101 3.41 20.96 -9.29
N MET A 102 4.04 19.82 -9.60
CA MET A 102 4.50 18.88 -8.57
C MET A 102 5.73 19.42 -7.84
N ASP A 103 6.66 20.07 -8.56
CA ASP A 103 7.84 20.69 -7.96
C ASP A 103 7.51 21.95 -7.13
N LYS A 104 6.52 22.74 -7.56
CA LYS A 104 6.00 23.88 -6.78
C LYS A 104 5.26 23.42 -5.51
N ALA A 105 4.44 22.37 -5.60
CA ALA A 105 3.76 21.79 -4.45
C ALA A 105 4.76 21.19 -3.43
N HIS A 106 5.83 20.55 -3.93
CA HIS A 106 6.90 20.02 -3.09
C HIS A 106 7.70 21.14 -2.38
N SER A 107 8.01 22.22 -3.10
CA SER A 107 8.74 23.38 -2.56
C SER A 107 7.94 24.16 -1.51
N GLU A 108 6.63 24.33 -1.70
CA GLU A 108 5.76 24.95 -0.70
C GLU A 108 5.56 24.07 0.53
N TYR A 109 5.49 22.74 0.35
CA TYR A 109 5.38 21.80 1.46
C TYR A 109 6.61 21.84 2.37
N ILE A 110 7.82 21.89 1.81
CA ILE A 110 9.08 22.01 2.56
C ILE A 110 9.19 23.38 3.27
N LYS A 111 8.76 24.48 2.63
CA LYS A 111 8.76 25.82 3.27
C LYS A 111 7.85 25.90 4.49
N ASN A 112 6.71 25.21 4.47
CA ASN A 112 5.69 25.31 5.50
C ASN A 112 5.83 24.27 6.64
N HIS A 113 6.75 23.32 6.53
CA HIS A 113 7.00 22.29 7.55
C HIS A 113 8.46 22.29 8.02
N ARG A 114 8.82 23.29 8.86
CA ARG A 114 10.06 23.23 9.65
C ARG A 114 9.98 22.09 10.68
N PRO A 115 11.06 21.32 10.91
CA PRO A 115 11.05 20.17 11.80
C PRO A 115 10.91 20.59 13.26
N PHE A 116 10.11 19.81 14.00
CA PHE A 116 10.00 19.87 15.45
C PHE A 116 11.38 19.66 16.07
N LYS A 117 11.79 20.56 16.98
CA LYS A 117 13.08 20.50 17.70
C LYS A 117 13.20 19.20 18.49
N LYS A 118 14.34 18.54 18.32
CA LYS A 118 14.86 17.44 19.16
C LYS A 118 15.05 17.91 20.61
N SER A 119 14.62 17.10 21.59
CA SER A 119 15.18 17.10 22.94
C SER A 119 15.90 15.77 23.20
N HIS A 120 17.23 15.83 23.22
CA HIS A 120 18.20 15.00 23.93
C HIS A 120 18.10 13.45 23.90
N ALA A 121 18.80 12.85 22.94
CA ALA A 121 19.85 11.82 23.11
C ALA A 121 20.47 11.54 21.72
N GLY A 122 21.69 12.01 21.44
CA GLY A 122 22.85 11.13 21.39
C GLY A 122 23.46 11.16 19.97
N LYS A 123 24.62 11.79 19.82
CA LYS A 123 25.35 12.07 18.58
C LYS A 123 25.76 10.80 17.83
N ILE A 124 25.37 10.63 16.56
CA ILE A 124 26.21 10.09 15.46
C ILE A 124 25.69 10.67 14.13
N GLY A 125 26.59 11.21 13.29
CA GLY A 125 26.37 11.25 11.83
C GLY A 125 25.97 12.57 11.16
N ALA A 126 26.59 13.69 11.52
CA ALA A 126 26.71 14.82 10.58
C ALA A 126 27.88 14.53 9.62
N LYS A 127 27.57 14.08 8.40
CA LYS A 127 28.43 14.19 7.20
C LYS A 127 27.59 13.84 5.98
N TYR A 128 27.84 14.54 4.87
CA TYR A 128 27.10 14.52 3.59
C TYR A 128 25.95 15.52 3.47
N GLY A 129 26.33 16.80 3.47
CA GLY A 129 25.70 17.80 2.62
C GLY A 129 26.78 18.53 1.84
N SER A 130 26.71 18.50 0.51
CA SER A 130 26.92 19.64 -0.41
C SER A 130 27.41 19.19 -1.80
N GLN A 131 26.90 19.89 -2.81
CA GLN A 131 27.28 19.95 -4.23
C GLN A 131 26.60 18.94 -5.16
N ILE A 132 25.64 19.45 -5.94
CA ILE A 132 25.80 19.66 -7.39
C ILE A 132 24.75 20.71 -7.81
N ASP A 133 25.26 21.79 -8.41
CA ASP A 133 24.54 22.91 -9.01
C ASP A 133 24.64 22.69 -10.53
N PHE A 134 23.52 22.62 -11.26
CA PHE A 134 23.55 22.52 -12.73
C PHE A 134 22.73 23.66 -13.34
N THR A 135 23.46 24.58 -13.99
CA THR A 135 22.91 25.68 -14.76
C THR A 135 22.67 25.30 -16.22
N ASP A 136 21.65 25.92 -16.79
CA ASP A 136 20.80 25.46 -17.88
C ASP A 136 21.26 25.95 -19.28
N LYS A 137 22.55 25.77 -19.64
CA LYS A 137 23.10 26.43 -20.85
C LYS A 137 23.79 25.54 -21.89
N ALA A 138 23.80 24.21 -21.74
CA ALA A 138 24.52 23.31 -22.65
C ALA A 138 23.63 22.49 -23.63
N GLN A 139 22.31 22.61 -23.58
CA GLN A 139 21.40 21.76 -24.39
C GLN A 139 20.84 22.41 -25.68
N SER A 140 21.22 23.65 -25.99
CA SER A 140 20.67 24.41 -27.14
C SER A 140 21.43 24.21 -28.47
N GLU A 141 22.67 23.71 -28.47
CA GLU A 141 23.50 23.67 -29.69
C GLU A 141 23.61 22.30 -30.36
N HIS A 142 23.28 21.20 -29.67
CA HIS A 142 23.39 19.86 -30.25
C HIS A 142 22.20 19.47 -31.15
N THR A 143 21.03 20.10 -30.94
CA THR A 143 19.76 19.73 -31.59
C THR A 143 19.59 20.31 -33.01
N LYS A 144 20.41 21.28 -33.41
CA LYS A 144 20.33 21.91 -34.75
C LYS A 144 21.14 21.19 -35.83
N SER A 145 22.02 20.25 -35.47
CA SER A 145 22.89 19.53 -36.42
C SER A 145 22.25 18.27 -37.05
N ILE A 146 21.25 17.67 -36.39
CA ILE A 146 20.70 16.37 -36.79
C ILE A 146 19.56 16.49 -37.82
N MET A 147 18.95 17.67 -37.99
CA MET A 147 17.80 17.86 -38.89
C MET A 147 18.12 18.23 -40.36
N LYS A 148 19.33 17.94 -40.86
CA LYS A 148 19.68 18.28 -42.26
C LYS A 148 20.10 17.14 -43.19
N LYS A 149 20.00 15.86 -42.78
CA LYS A 149 20.24 14.73 -43.68
C LYS A 149 19.22 13.62 -43.44
N ASN A 150 18.26 13.49 -44.36
CA ASN A 150 17.91 12.22 -45.01
C ASN A 150 16.72 12.42 -45.96
N LYS A 151 17.03 12.54 -47.27
CA LYS A 151 16.06 12.43 -48.36
C LYS A 151 15.80 10.94 -48.65
N LYS A 152 14.52 10.63 -48.92
CA LYS A 152 13.89 9.32 -49.12
C LYS A 152 14.50 8.51 -50.29
N ALA A 153 14.52 7.18 -50.14
CA ALA A 153 14.54 6.20 -51.25
C ALA A 153 13.50 5.08 -50.96
N PRO A 154 12.82 4.51 -51.99
CA PRO A 154 11.70 3.58 -51.78
C PRO A 154 12.17 2.13 -51.55
N LEU A 155 11.40 1.40 -50.72
CA LEU A 155 11.63 0.00 -50.33
C LEU A 155 11.18 -0.99 -51.44
N LYS A 156 12.04 -1.95 -51.79
CA LYS A 156 11.70 -3.15 -52.59
C LYS A 156 11.16 -4.28 -51.69
N PRO A 157 10.30 -5.18 -52.20
CA PRO A 157 9.73 -6.27 -51.42
C PRO A 157 10.76 -7.39 -51.12
N MET A 158 10.66 -7.95 -49.92
CA MET A 158 11.60 -8.87 -49.29
C MET A 158 11.35 -10.31 -49.77
N LYS A 159 12.40 -11.02 -50.22
CA LYS A 159 12.35 -12.47 -50.49
C LYS A 159 12.47 -13.27 -49.19
N ALA A 160 11.80 -14.42 -49.13
CA ALA A 160 11.85 -15.37 -48.03
C ALA A 160 13.27 -15.89 -47.82
N ILE A 161 13.71 -15.95 -46.56
CA ILE A 161 15.04 -16.46 -46.16
C ILE A 161 14.83 -17.80 -45.44
N ASP A 162 15.52 -18.82 -45.95
CA ASP A 162 15.57 -20.18 -45.41
C ASP A 162 16.13 -20.20 -43.98
N ARG A 163 15.56 -21.08 -43.14
CA ARG A 163 15.93 -21.24 -41.73
C ARG A 163 17.26 -22.01 -41.62
N VAL A 164 18.32 -21.31 -41.25
CA VAL A 164 19.55 -21.93 -40.72
C VAL A 164 19.36 -22.16 -39.21
N PRO A 165 19.67 -23.35 -38.66
CA PRO A 165 19.59 -23.59 -37.23
C PRO A 165 20.74 -22.87 -36.52
N VAL A 166 20.40 -21.89 -35.68
CA VAL A 166 21.35 -21.19 -34.81
C VAL A 166 21.68 -22.11 -33.63
N LYS A 167 22.96 -22.49 -33.50
CA LYS A 167 23.50 -23.07 -32.27
C LYS A 167 23.37 -22.04 -31.15
N ILE A 168 22.65 -22.40 -30.10
CA ILE A 168 22.60 -21.62 -28.86
C ILE A 168 23.94 -21.84 -28.17
N GLU A 169 24.87 -20.92 -28.34
CA GLU A 169 26.08 -20.87 -27.50
C GLU A 169 25.67 -20.52 -26.07
N ASP A 170 26.26 -21.23 -25.11
CA ASP A 170 26.04 -21.07 -23.67
C ASP A 170 26.22 -19.61 -23.25
N THR A 171 25.10 -18.92 -23.03
CA THR A 171 25.09 -17.57 -22.49
C THR A 171 25.65 -17.60 -21.08
N VAL A 172 26.77 -16.91 -20.84
CA VAL A 172 27.32 -16.57 -19.52
C VAL A 172 26.15 -16.26 -18.57
N LYS A 173 25.95 -17.10 -17.54
CA LYS A 173 24.95 -16.85 -16.50
C LYS A 173 25.27 -15.50 -15.87
N LYS A 174 24.50 -14.47 -16.20
CA LYS A 174 24.57 -13.19 -15.48
C LYS A 174 24.10 -13.46 -14.05
N ASP A 175 24.92 -13.12 -13.07
CA ASP A 175 24.63 -13.37 -11.65
C ASP A 175 23.29 -12.73 -11.25
N THR A 176 22.53 -13.40 -10.37
CA THR A 176 21.25 -12.92 -9.86
C THR A 176 21.47 -11.60 -9.11
N THR A 177 21.00 -10.46 -9.61
CA THR A 177 21.32 -9.15 -8.98
C THR A 177 20.29 -8.67 -7.94
N GLY A 178 19.20 -9.40 -7.77
CA GLY A 178 18.12 -9.03 -6.85
C GLY A 178 16.94 -10.00 -6.90
N PHE A 179 15.85 -9.62 -6.23
CA PHE A 179 14.68 -10.49 -6.09
C PHE A 179 13.36 -9.72 -6.09
N ILE A 180 12.31 -10.44 -6.46
CA ILE A 180 10.93 -9.94 -6.48
C ILE A 180 10.12 -10.60 -5.36
N VAL A 181 9.44 -9.80 -4.55
CA VAL A 181 8.50 -10.30 -3.53
C VAL A 181 7.13 -10.48 -4.17
N LEU A 182 6.67 -11.73 -4.25
CA LEU A 182 5.36 -12.13 -4.76
C LEU A 182 4.44 -12.54 -3.61
N GLY A 183 3.17 -12.20 -3.76
CA GLY A 183 2.10 -12.59 -2.85
C GLY A 183 0.87 -11.73 -3.08
N MET A 184 -0.33 -12.31 -2.90
CA MET A 184 -1.58 -11.58 -3.04
C MET A 184 -1.59 -10.32 -2.15
N HIS A 185 -2.26 -9.25 -2.60
CA HIS A 185 -2.52 -8.07 -1.77
C HIS A 185 -3.04 -8.50 -0.38
N ARG A 186 -2.60 -7.81 0.68
CA ARG A 186 -2.93 -8.13 2.09
C ARG A 186 -2.34 -9.45 2.64
N SER A 187 -1.44 -10.11 1.90
CA SER A 187 -0.68 -11.28 2.39
C SER A 187 0.59 -10.91 3.17
N GLY A 188 0.74 -9.65 3.60
CA GLY A 188 1.92 -9.21 4.36
C GLY A 188 3.17 -8.93 3.52
N THR A 189 3.05 -8.81 2.20
CA THR A 189 4.19 -8.51 1.30
C THR A 189 4.88 -7.18 1.63
N SER A 190 4.13 -6.12 1.99
CA SER A 190 4.72 -4.86 2.46
C SER A 190 5.46 -5.03 3.79
N MET A 191 4.91 -5.86 4.70
CA MET A 191 5.54 -6.11 5.99
C MET A 191 6.91 -6.77 5.82
N LEU A 192 6.93 -7.84 5.02
CA LEU A 192 8.16 -8.55 4.67
C LEU A 192 9.14 -7.65 3.92
N SER A 193 8.67 -6.87 2.94
CA SER A 193 9.54 -5.98 2.17
C SER A 193 10.18 -4.93 3.07
N GLY A 194 9.43 -4.33 4.01
CA GLY A 194 9.98 -3.35 4.93
C GLY A 194 11.00 -3.94 5.91
N LEU A 195 10.76 -5.14 6.45
CA LEU A 195 11.77 -5.84 7.26
C LEU A 195 13.06 -6.13 6.47
N LEU A 196 12.94 -6.47 5.19
CA LEU A 196 14.09 -6.72 4.31
C LEU A 196 14.84 -5.41 3.98
N VAL A 197 14.12 -4.33 3.71
CA VAL A 197 14.73 -3.03 3.38
C VAL A 197 15.36 -2.40 4.62
N GLU A 198 14.60 -2.22 5.69
CA GLU A 198 15.06 -1.54 6.91
C GLU A 198 16.05 -2.41 7.70
N GLY A 199 15.84 -3.73 7.74
CA GLY A 199 16.65 -4.67 8.51
C GLY A 199 17.94 -5.10 7.83
N PHE A 200 17.88 -5.38 6.54
CA PHE A 200 19.03 -5.93 5.80
C PHE A 200 19.65 -4.93 4.82
N GLY A 201 19.01 -3.79 4.55
CA GLY A 201 19.52 -2.78 3.63
C GLY A 201 19.33 -3.12 2.15
N TYR A 202 18.44 -4.06 1.81
CA TYR A 202 18.09 -4.31 0.40
C TYR A 202 17.52 -3.04 -0.25
N LYS A 203 17.96 -2.74 -1.48
CA LYS A 203 17.65 -1.45 -2.11
C LYS A 203 16.42 -1.56 -3.02
N THR A 204 15.47 -0.65 -2.90
CA THR A 204 14.28 -0.61 -3.77
C THR A 204 14.42 0.39 -4.93
N GLY A 205 15.42 1.28 -4.86
CA GLY A 205 15.46 2.49 -5.67
C GLY A 205 14.27 3.41 -5.39
N GLY A 206 13.92 4.27 -6.35
CA GLY A 206 12.81 5.19 -6.22
C GLY A 206 12.35 5.80 -7.55
N PRO A 207 11.21 6.52 -7.55
CA PRO A 207 10.39 6.86 -6.39
C PRO A 207 9.43 5.73 -5.95
N LEU A 208 9.13 5.66 -4.65
CA LEU A 208 8.25 4.64 -4.04
C LEU A 208 6.85 5.18 -3.73
N ILE A 209 5.84 4.30 -3.76
CA ILE A 209 4.51 4.62 -3.27
C ILE A 209 4.61 5.04 -1.80
N GLN A 210 4.08 6.24 -1.51
CA GLN A 210 4.10 6.82 -0.18
C GLN A 210 3.20 6.02 0.78
N PRO A 211 3.51 6.01 2.08
CA PRO A 211 2.61 5.46 3.09
C PRO A 211 1.19 6.04 3.00
N ALA A 212 0.20 5.23 3.37
CA ALA A 212 -1.21 5.62 3.38
C ALA A 212 -1.91 5.06 4.62
N TYR A 213 -3.17 5.46 4.87
CA TYR A 213 -3.95 5.06 6.05
C TYR A 213 -4.06 3.54 6.22
N ASP A 214 -3.96 2.78 5.13
CA ASP A 214 -4.10 1.34 5.14
C ASP A 214 -2.76 0.58 5.15
N ASN A 215 -1.65 1.33 5.17
CA ASN A 215 -0.27 0.86 5.36
C ASN A 215 0.66 2.04 5.73
N GLU A 216 0.66 2.43 6.99
CA GLU A 216 1.38 3.61 7.51
C GLU A 216 2.91 3.48 7.47
N LYS A 217 3.43 2.25 7.38
CA LYS A 217 4.88 1.97 7.29
C LYS A 217 5.40 1.96 5.85
N GLY A 218 4.56 2.30 4.87
CA GLY A 218 4.95 2.38 3.47
C GLY A 218 4.78 1.08 2.70
N PHE A 219 4.63 1.21 1.39
CA PHE A 219 4.36 0.06 0.52
C PHE A 219 5.63 -0.58 -0.03
N PHE A 220 6.76 0.12 -0.13
CA PHE A 220 7.98 -0.40 -0.78
C PHE A 220 7.74 -0.83 -2.24
N GLU A 221 6.84 -0.14 -2.94
CA GLU A 221 6.51 -0.40 -4.34
C GLU A 221 7.07 0.70 -5.23
N LEU A 222 7.92 0.32 -6.18
CA LEU A 222 8.49 1.24 -7.17
C LEU A 222 7.39 1.77 -8.09
N ILE A 223 7.11 3.08 -8.03
CA ILE A 223 6.00 3.73 -8.76
C ILE A 223 6.06 3.45 -10.27
N PRO A 224 7.22 3.58 -10.96
CA PRO A 224 7.31 3.22 -12.37
C PRO A 224 6.84 1.79 -12.70
N ALA A 225 7.17 0.80 -11.86
CA ALA A 225 6.77 -0.59 -12.06
C ALA A 225 5.26 -0.78 -11.82
N VAL A 226 4.74 -0.18 -10.75
CA VAL A 226 3.31 -0.14 -10.41
C VAL A 226 2.47 0.36 -11.57
N LEU A 227 2.83 1.53 -12.08
CA LEU A 227 2.07 2.15 -13.16
C LEU A 227 2.23 1.39 -14.48
N GLN A 228 3.38 0.74 -14.71
CA GLN A 228 3.55 -0.09 -15.90
C GLN A 228 2.74 -1.39 -15.82
N ASN A 229 2.58 -1.99 -14.62
CA ASN A 229 1.68 -3.12 -14.40
C ASN A 229 0.24 -2.74 -14.78
N ASP A 230 -0.21 -1.53 -14.44
CA ASP A 230 -1.53 -1.05 -14.84
C ASP A 230 -1.67 -0.94 -16.37
N GLU A 231 -0.65 -0.45 -17.08
CA GLU A 231 -0.67 -0.37 -18.54
C GLU A 231 -0.74 -1.78 -19.19
N PHE A 232 0.00 -2.75 -18.65
CA PHE A 232 -0.04 -4.14 -19.12
C PHE A 232 -1.42 -4.78 -18.95
N MET A 233 -2.01 -4.61 -17.77
CA MET A 233 -3.33 -5.17 -17.45
C MET A 233 -4.44 -4.46 -18.24
N ASN A 234 -4.40 -3.12 -18.34
CA ASN A 234 -5.43 -2.34 -19.01
C ASN A 234 -5.52 -2.63 -20.52
N GLU A 235 -4.40 -2.92 -21.20
CA GLU A 235 -4.43 -3.34 -22.62
C GLU A 235 -5.28 -4.61 -22.83
N GLN A 236 -5.30 -5.47 -21.81
CA GLN A 236 -6.05 -6.73 -21.83
C GLN A 236 -7.41 -6.62 -21.15
N ARG A 237 -7.85 -5.41 -20.78
CA ARG A 237 -9.08 -5.13 -20.01
C ARG A 237 -9.11 -5.85 -18.66
N ILE A 238 -7.94 -6.02 -18.07
CA ILE A 238 -7.71 -6.62 -16.75
C ILE A 238 -7.38 -5.50 -15.77
N ASN A 239 -7.71 -5.69 -14.50
CA ASN A 239 -7.18 -4.89 -13.41
C ASN A 239 -6.83 -5.80 -12.23
N TRP A 240 -6.24 -5.23 -11.18
CA TRP A 240 -5.80 -5.99 -10.01
C TRP A 240 -6.92 -6.82 -9.34
N ALA A 241 -8.19 -6.45 -9.51
CA ALA A 241 -9.34 -7.07 -8.86
C ALA A 241 -10.29 -7.82 -9.81
N ALA A 242 -9.98 -7.89 -11.11
CA ALA A 242 -10.88 -8.47 -12.12
C ALA A 242 -10.12 -8.96 -13.35
N GLY A 243 -10.49 -10.15 -13.84
CA GLY A 243 -9.93 -10.72 -15.07
C GLY A 243 -8.50 -11.24 -14.96
N VAL A 244 -7.90 -11.23 -13.77
CA VAL A 244 -6.47 -11.59 -13.56
C VAL A 244 -6.09 -12.98 -14.06
N GLY A 245 -7.00 -13.95 -14.03
CA GLY A 245 -6.77 -15.30 -14.55
C GLY A 245 -6.65 -15.39 -16.08
N ASN A 246 -7.03 -14.32 -16.80
CA ASN A 246 -6.99 -14.26 -18.27
C ASN A 246 -5.80 -13.48 -18.80
N TYR A 247 -4.85 -13.09 -17.96
CA TYR A 247 -3.70 -12.30 -18.37
C TYR A 247 -2.74 -13.11 -19.25
N ASP A 248 -2.46 -12.62 -20.45
CA ASP A 248 -1.49 -13.22 -21.38
C ASP A 248 -0.21 -12.36 -21.43
N ALA A 249 0.86 -12.89 -20.84
CA ALA A 249 2.15 -12.20 -20.82
C ALA A 249 2.79 -12.07 -22.22
N ALA A 250 2.58 -13.04 -23.10
CA ALA A 250 3.10 -13.00 -24.47
C ALA A 250 2.36 -11.94 -25.29
N ARG A 251 1.05 -11.79 -25.09
CA ARG A 251 0.28 -10.67 -25.65
C ARG A 251 0.83 -9.33 -25.18
N ALA A 252 1.07 -9.15 -23.88
CA ALA A 252 1.65 -7.91 -23.35
C ALA A 252 3.01 -7.61 -24.01
N ASN A 253 3.90 -8.59 -24.11
CA ASN A 253 5.21 -8.42 -24.78
C ASN A 253 5.08 -8.05 -26.27
N ARG A 254 4.17 -8.70 -27.02
CA ARG A 254 3.88 -8.32 -28.41
C ARG A 254 3.34 -6.90 -28.51
N ALA A 255 2.51 -6.48 -27.56
CA ALA A 255 1.93 -5.14 -27.53
C ALA A 255 2.96 -4.06 -27.18
N ILE A 256 3.99 -4.36 -26.36
CA ILE A 256 5.16 -3.48 -26.16
C ILE A 256 5.89 -3.28 -27.49
N ASN A 257 6.25 -4.37 -28.18
CA ASN A 257 6.99 -4.31 -29.45
C ASN A 257 6.22 -3.59 -30.56
N ALA A 258 4.90 -3.80 -30.62
CA ALA A 258 4.01 -3.12 -31.55
C ALA A 258 3.67 -1.66 -31.13
N LYS A 259 4.24 -1.14 -30.04
CA LYS A 259 3.96 0.19 -29.47
C LYS A 259 2.46 0.42 -29.18
N LYS A 260 1.72 -0.65 -28.89
CA LYS A 260 0.30 -0.60 -28.48
C LYS A 260 0.14 -0.30 -26.99
N ILE A 261 1.18 -0.55 -26.20
CA ILE A 261 1.28 -0.20 -24.79
C ILE A 261 2.31 0.93 -24.62
N LYS A 262 1.96 1.93 -23.81
CA LYS A 262 2.91 2.95 -23.35
C LYS A 262 3.92 2.30 -22.42
N PHE A 263 5.20 2.36 -22.78
CA PHE A 263 6.28 1.68 -22.05
C PHE A 263 7.27 2.64 -21.38
N GLU A 264 6.95 3.93 -21.31
CA GLU A 264 7.81 4.95 -20.67
C GLU A 264 8.03 4.66 -19.18
N LYS A 265 7.03 4.09 -18.51
CA LYS A 265 7.08 3.78 -17.08
C LYS A 265 7.91 2.52 -16.84
N GLY A 266 7.79 1.53 -17.71
CA GLY A 266 8.62 0.34 -17.76
C GLY A 266 10.09 0.67 -17.99
N ARG A 267 10.40 1.55 -18.95
CA ARG A 267 11.79 2.03 -19.14
C ARG A 267 12.37 2.68 -17.89
N ARG A 268 11.59 3.46 -17.15
CA ARG A 268 12.02 4.04 -15.86
C ARG A 268 12.21 2.99 -14.78
N ALA A 269 11.33 1.98 -14.71
CA ALA A 269 11.49 0.86 -13.79
C ALA A 269 12.77 0.06 -14.11
N LEU A 270 13.00 -0.27 -15.38
CA LEU A 270 14.19 -1.00 -15.82
C LEU A 270 15.49 -0.21 -15.59
N LYS A 271 15.47 1.12 -15.76
CA LYS A 271 16.63 1.95 -15.41
C LYS A 271 17.02 1.79 -13.94
N VAL A 272 16.04 1.59 -13.04
CA VAL A 272 16.31 1.31 -11.63
C VAL A 272 16.76 -0.15 -11.47
N LEU A 273 15.96 -1.12 -11.90
CA LEU A 273 16.18 -2.55 -11.65
C LEU A 273 17.44 -3.13 -12.33
N ASN A 274 17.93 -2.50 -13.40
CA ASN A 274 19.16 -2.88 -14.09
C ASN A 274 20.36 -1.99 -13.68
N ASP A 275 20.22 -1.08 -12.72
CA ASP A 275 21.33 -0.26 -12.21
C ASP A 275 22.23 -1.09 -11.28
N PRO A 276 23.52 -1.30 -11.61
CA PRO A 276 24.44 -2.05 -10.76
C PRO A 276 24.63 -1.41 -9.38
N ASN A 277 24.38 -0.10 -9.21
CA ASN A 277 24.55 0.59 -7.93
C ASN A 277 23.46 0.23 -6.90
N ILE A 278 22.33 -0.33 -7.34
CA ILE A 278 21.24 -0.74 -6.45
C ILE A 278 21.30 -2.22 -6.06
N VAL A 279 22.33 -2.94 -6.46
CA VAL A 279 22.51 -4.35 -6.08
C VAL A 279 22.89 -4.48 -4.58
N PRO A 280 22.35 -5.46 -3.83
CA PRO A 280 21.20 -6.30 -4.18
C PRO A 280 19.88 -5.53 -4.08
N TRP A 281 19.07 -5.63 -5.13
CA TRP A 281 17.78 -4.93 -5.19
C TRP A 281 16.59 -5.79 -4.75
N LEU A 282 15.56 -5.12 -4.23
CA LEU A 282 14.25 -5.68 -3.91
C LEU A 282 13.18 -4.94 -4.71
N GLN A 283 12.37 -5.68 -5.48
CA GLN A 283 11.15 -5.15 -6.10
C GLN A 283 9.92 -5.82 -5.51
N LYS A 284 8.87 -5.04 -5.25
CA LYS A 284 7.58 -5.56 -4.83
C LYS A 284 6.44 -4.83 -5.54
N ASP A 285 5.49 -5.62 -6.02
CA ASP A 285 4.14 -5.21 -6.38
C ASP A 285 3.30 -6.50 -6.44
N PRO A 286 2.20 -6.65 -5.69
CA PRO A 286 1.39 -7.87 -5.74
C PRO A 286 0.94 -8.27 -7.16
N ARG A 287 0.75 -7.31 -8.07
CA ARG A 287 0.39 -7.56 -9.48
C ARG A 287 1.49 -8.27 -10.25
N MET A 288 2.74 -8.26 -9.78
CA MET A 288 3.81 -9.06 -10.37
C MET A 288 3.55 -10.56 -10.24
N CYS A 289 2.69 -11.04 -9.33
CA CYS A 289 2.23 -12.42 -9.41
C CYS A 289 1.64 -12.77 -10.78
N ILE A 290 0.96 -11.80 -11.40
CA ILE A 290 0.29 -11.92 -12.70
C ILE A 290 1.25 -11.52 -13.84
N THR A 291 1.99 -10.42 -13.68
CA THR A 291 2.76 -9.79 -14.76
C THR A 291 4.23 -10.24 -14.83
N LEU A 292 4.71 -11.08 -13.91
CA LEU A 292 6.12 -11.49 -13.83
C LEU A 292 6.69 -11.94 -15.18
N ARG A 293 5.98 -12.78 -15.92
CA ARG A 293 6.40 -13.29 -17.23
C ARG A 293 6.53 -12.20 -18.31
N THR A 294 5.86 -11.06 -18.15
CA THR A 294 6.07 -9.87 -19.00
C THR A 294 7.35 -9.15 -18.63
N TRP A 295 7.71 -9.10 -17.35
CA TRP A 295 8.94 -8.44 -16.88
C TRP A 295 10.22 -9.23 -17.12
N LEU A 296 10.21 -10.56 -16.94
CA LEU A 296 11.41 -11.40 -17.03
C LEU A 296 12.27 -11.16 -18.29
N PRO A 297 11.73 -11.16 -19.52
CA PRO A 297 12.55 -10.93 -20.72
C PRO A 297 13.08 -9.49 -20.86
N LEU A 298 12.65 -8.57 -20.00
CA LEU A 298 13.04 -7.16 -20.01
C LEU A 298 14.13 -6.83 -18.97
N LEU A 299 14.34 -7.72 -17.99
CA LEU A 299 15.36 -7.59 -16.97
C LEU A 299 16.71 -8.04 -17.50
N ASP A 300 17.76 -7.36 -17.05
CA ASP A 300 19.14 -7.66 -17.46
C ASP A 300 19.65 -8.99 -16.89
N SER A 301 19.14 -9.39 -15.72
CA SER A 301 19.47 -10.61 -14.99
C SER A 301 18.19 -11.32 -14.56
N LYS A 302 18.26 -12.64 -14.43
CA LYS A 302 17.13 -13.45 -13.93
C LYS A 302 17.02 -13.19 -12.41
N PRO A 303 15.88 -12.67 -11.90
CA PRO A 303 15.75 -12.42 -10.47
C PRO A 303 15.46 -13.70 -9.69
N ALA A 304 15.80 -13.70 -8.41
CA ALA A 304 15.19 -14.63 -7.46
C ALA A 304 13.77 -14.16 -7.09
N VAL A 305 13.01 -15.03 -6.43
CA VAL A 305 11.66 -14.71 -5.95
C VAL A 305 11.56 -15.05 -4.47
N ILE A 306 10.94 -14.16 -3.71
CA ILE A 306 10.32 -14.53 -2.43
C ILE A 306 8.83 -14.70 -2.69
N PHE A 307 8.29 -15.90 -2.48
CA PHE A 307 6.85 -16.13 -2.48
C PHE A 307 6.33 -16.14 -1.04
N THR A 308 5.38 -15.25 -0.74
CA THR A 308 4.68 -15.25 0.55
C THR A 308 3.16 -15.27 0.42
N TYR A 309 2.54 -16.04 1.31
CA TYR A 309 1.10 -16.23 1.37
C TYR A 309 0.57 -16.03 2.80
N ARG A 310 -0.75 -15.86 2.93
CA ARG A 310 -1.46 -15.71 4.19
C ARG A 310 -2.75 -16.52 4.14
N HIS A 311 -3.28 -16.89 5.30
CA HIS A 311 -4.57 -17.56 5.42
C HIS A 311 -5.65 -16.89 4.53
N PRO A 312 -6.33 -17.64 3.64
CA PRO A 312 -7.19 -17.08 2.59
C PRO A 312 -8.35 -16.27 3.16
N LEU A 313 -8.95 -16.72 4.27
CA LEU A 313 -10.03 -16.02 4.92
C LEU A 313 -9.60 -14.68 5.53
N GLU A 314 -8.38 -14.58 6.07
CA GLU A 314 -7.87 -13.31 6.60
C GLU A 314 -7.65 -12.29 5.49
N VAL A 315 -7.14 -12.74 4.35
CA VAL A 315 -6.99 -11.89 3.15
C VAL A 315 -8.35 -11.44 2.65
N ALA A 316 -9.32 -12.36 2.51
CA ALA A 316 -10.66 -12.03 2.05
C ALA A 316 -11.37 -11.03 2.97
N MET A 317 -11.30 -11.22 4.29
CA MET A 317 -11.84 -10.28 5.28
C MET A 317 -11.13 -8.92 5.23
N SER A 318 -9.81 -8.90 5.05
CA SER A 318 -9.03 -7.66 4.94
C SER A 318 -9.40 -6.86 3.69
N LEU A 319 -9.61 -7.54 2.55
CA LEU A 319 -10.08 -6.91 1.31
C LEU A 319 -11.51 -6.37 1.46
N ALA A 320 -12.41 -7.16 2.06
CA ALA A 320 -13.79 -6.73 2.32
C ALA A 320 -13.86 -5.44 3.16
N LYS A 321 -12.99 -5.31 4.16
CA LYS A 321 -12.87 -4.10 5.00
C LYS A 321 -12.37 -2.89 4.20
N ARG A 322 -11.44 -3.09 3.26
CA ARG A 322 -10.81 -2.00 2.49
C ARG A 322 -11.71 -1.48 1.37
N GLU A 323 -12.27 -2.37 0.58
CA GLU A 323 -12.84 -2.04 -0.73
C GLU A 323 -14.34 -1.72 -0.73
N GLY A 324 -14.98 -1.63 0.44
CA GLY A 324 -16.39 -1.21 0.57
C GLY A 324 -17.31 -1.89 -0.44
N GLY A 325 -17.53 -3.21 -0.30
CA GLY A 325 -18.38 -3.98 -1.23
C GLY A 325 -17.76 -5.28 -1.76
N PHE A 326 -16.53 -5.61 -1.36
CA PHE A 326 -15.95 -6.92 -1.63
C PHE A 326 -16.60 -7.98 -0.75
N THR A 327 -17.11 -9.05 -1.38
CA THR A 327 -17.58 -10.25 -0.70
C THR A 327 -16.40 -11.15 -0.33
N LEU A 328 -16.58 -12.05 0.65
CA LEU A 328 -15.55 -13.04 0.96
C LEU A 328 -15.28 -13.92 -0.26
N MET A 329 -16.32 -14.36 -0.97
CA MET A 329 -16.17 -15.07 -2.24
C MET A 329 -15.21 -14.36 -3.19
N ARG A 330 -15.38 -13.05 -3.43
CA ARG A 330 -14.49 -12.30 -4.33
C ARG A 330 -13.05 -12.28 -3.81
N GLY A 331 -12.87 -12.08 -2.51
CA GLY A 331 -11.56 -12.12 -1.86
C GLY A 331 -10.87 -13.48 -2.00
N LEU A 332 -11.61 -14.58 -1.79
CA LEU A 332 -11.12 -15.95 -1.94
C LEU A 332 -10.72 -16.28 -3.38
N LYS A 333 -11.53 -15.87 -4.38
CA LYS A 333 -11.18 -16.04 -5.80
C LYS A 333 -9.91 -15.28 -6.19
N LEU A 334 -9.75 -14.05 -5.70
CA LEU A 334 -8.53 -13.28 -5.94
C LEU A 334 -7.33 -13.93 -5.26
N TRP A 335 -7.48 -14.40 -4.02
CA TRP A 335 -6.43 -15.10 -3.30
C TRP A 335 -5.94 -16.34 -4.07
N LEU A 336 -6.87 -17.18 -4.54
CA LEU A 336 -6.56 -18.34 -5.36
C LEU A 336 -5.87 -17.93 -6.67
N SER A 337 -6.39 -16.93 -7.37
CA SER A 337 -5.86 -16.50 -8.67
C SER A 337 -4.43 -15.96 -8.55
N TYR A 338 -4.17 -15.09 -7.58
CA TYR A 338 -2.86 -14.48 -7.40
C TYR A 338 -1.81 -15.48 -6.94
N ASN A 339 -2.15 -16.36 -6.00
CA ASN A 339 -1.19 -17.34 -5.49
C ASN A 339 -0.91 -18.44 -6.52
N LYS A 340 -1.92 -18.87 -7.29
CA LYS A 340 -1.72 -19.73 -8.47
C LYS A 340 -0.75 -19.11 -9.46
N ALA A 341 -1.01 -17.87 -9.86
CA ALA A 341 -0.17 -17.15 -10.81
C ALA A 341 1.24 -16.95 -10.26
N ALA A 342 1.41 -16.61 -8.98
CA ALA A 342 2.73 -16.46 -8.35
C ALA A 342 3.57 -17.74 -8.47
N VAL A 343 3.00 -18.90 -8.14
CA VAL A 343 3.70 -20.19 -8.24
C VAL A 343 4.00 -20.55 -9.69
N GLN A 344 3.00 -20.51 -10.57
CA GLN A 344 3.17 -20.90 -11.97
C GLN A 344 4.14 -19.98 -12.74
N ASN A 345 4.08 -18.67 -12.47
CA ASN A 345 4.94 -17.70 -13.16
C ASN A 345 6.37 -17.66 -12.61
N SER A 346 6.65 -18.31 -11.48
CA SER A 346 7.99 -18.37 -10.88
C SER A 346 8.61 -19.77 -10.87
N SER A 347 7.97 -20.77 -11.48
CA SER A 347 8.37 -22.19 -11.40
C SER A 347 9.79 -22.50 -11.88
N ASP A 348 10.33 -21.72 -12.81
CA ASP A 348 11.70 -21.87 -13.34
C ASP A 348 12.69 -20.89 -12.69
N LEU A 349 12.27 -20.10 -11.69
CA LEU A 349 13.11 -19.17 -10.96
C LEU A 349 13.60 -19.80 -9.65
N CYS A 350 14.66 -19.25 -9.05
CA CYS A 350 14.98 -19.62 -7.68
C CYS A 350 13.98 -18.96 -6.72
N VAL A 351 13.26 -19.78 -5.95
CA VAL A 351 12.20 -19.32 -5.04
C VAL A 351 12.56 -19.63 -3.58
N VAL A 352 12.48 -18.59 -2.74
CA VAL A 352 12.43 -18.66 -1.28
C VAL A 352 10.96 -18.51 -0.86
N ARG A 353 10.49 -19.36 0.05
CA ARG A 353 9.07 -19.43 0.42
C ARG A 353 8.89 -19.06 1.89
N SER A 354 7.80 -18.37 2.20
CA SER A 354 7.44 -18.01 3.58
C SER A 354 5.94 -17.83 3.71
N SER A 355 5.38 -17.97 4.90
CA SER A 355 4.02 -17.49 5.17
C SER A 355 4.06 -16.19 5.99
N ASN A 356 3.01 -15.38 5.90
CA ASN A 356 2.79 -14.26 6.81
C ASN A 356 2.69 -14.73 8.26
N ASN A 357 2.17 -15.95 8.47
CA ASN A 357 2.03 -16.53 9.79
C ASN A 357 3.39 -16.80 10.44
N ASP A 358 4.34 -17.36 9.69
CA ASP A 358 5.70 -17.63 10.17
C ASP A 358 6.42 -16.33 10.51
N ILE A 359 6.35 -15.34 9.61
CA ILE A 359 6.98 -14.03 9.83
C ILE A 359 6.37 -13.36 11.07
N LEU A 360 5.06 -13.47 11.31
CA LEU A 360 4.46 -12.89 12.51
C LEU A 360 4.83 -13.65 13.80
N LYS A 361 5.07 -14.96 13.70
CA LYS A 361 5.42 -15.81 14.85
C LYS A 361 6.85 -15.58 15.31
N ASP A 362 7.78 -15.45 14.37
CA ASP A 362 9.21 -15.24 14.65
C ASP A 362 9.85 -14.36 13.56
N PRO A 363 9.57 -13.05 13.56
CA PRO A 363 9.98 -12.18 12.47
C PRO A 363 11.50 -12.13 12.28
N LEU A 364 12.25 -12.13 13.39
CA LEU A 364 13.71 -12.03 13.35
C LEU A 364 14.33 -13.27 12.68
N ASN A 365 14.02 -14.46 13.18
CA ASN A 365 14.68 -15.67 12.67
C ASN A 365 14.17 -16.06 11.28
N VAL A 366 12.88 -15.85 10.99
CA VAL A 366 12.32 -16.14 9.67
C VAL A 366 12.92 -15.23 8.60
N THR A 367 13.09 -13.92 8.87
CA THR A 367 13.72 -13.03 7.89
C THR A 367 15.22 -13.27 7.74
N LYS A 368 15.94 -13.64 8.81
CA LYS A 368 17.33 -14.14 8.71
C LYS A 368 17.43 -15.38 7.83
N LYS A 369 16.54 -16.35 8.01
CA LYS A 369 16.47 -17.56 7.17
C LYS A 369 16.22 -17.19 5.70
N ILE A 370 15.25 -16.31 5.42
CA ILE A 370 14.95 -15.85 4.05
C ILE A 370 16.19 -15.20 3.42
N SER A 371 16.87 -14.30 4.13
CA SER A 371 18.06 -13.60 3.63
C SER A 371 19.22 -14.57 3.35
N ASN A 372 19.41 -15.55 4.25
CA ASN A 372 20.40 -16.60 4.06
C ASN A 372 20.07 -17.50 2.86
N GLU A 373 18.81 -17.92 2.67
CA GLU A 373 18.40 -18.70 1.50
C GLU A 373 18.55 -17.91 0.20
N LEU A 374 18.20 -16.62 0.17
CA LEU A 374 18.42 -15.78 -1.02
C LEU A 374 19.89 -15.78 -1.44
N THR A 375 20.79 -15.68 -0.47
CA THR A 375 22.24 -15.67 -0.73
C THR A 375 22.74 -17.05 -1.13
N THR A 376 22.52 -18.06 -0.30
CA THR A 376 23.14 -19.39 -0.42
C THR A 376 22.47 -20.27 -1.47
N LYS A 377 21.14 -20.20 -1.61
CA LYS A 377 20.36 -21.00 -2.56
C LYS A 377 20.17 -20.29 -3.89
N CYS A 378 19.92 -18.98 -3.88
CA CYS A 378 19.53 -18.23 -5.08
C CYS A 378 20.63 -17.37 -5.69
N GLY A 379 21.79 -17.27 -5.05
CA GLY A 379 22.93 -16.49 -5.55
C GLY A 379 22.67 -14.99 -5.58
N VAL A 380 21.73 -14.49 -4.77
CA VAL A 380 21.55 -13.04 -4.57
C VAL A 380 22.76 -12.54 -3.77
N PRO A 381 23.39 -11.41 -4.12
CA PRO A 381 24.46 -10.82 -3.32
C PRO A 381 24.03 -10.61 -1.87
N ALA A 382 24.96 -10.85 -0.96
CA ALA A 382 24.72 -10.73 0.47
C ALA A 382 24.16 -9.34 0.84
N PRO A 383 23.23 -9.28 1.81
CA PRO A 383 22.67 -8.01 2.25
C PRO A 383 23.74 -7.07 2.83
N PRO A 384 23.58 -5.73 2.68
CA PRO A 384 24.50 -4.76 3.27
C PRO A 384 24.57 -4.77 4.80
N SER A 385 23.51 -5.21 5.47
CA SER A 385 23.36 -5.17 6.93
C SER A 385 22.73 -6.44 7.47
N GLU A 386 22.81 -6.62 8.80
CA GLU A 386 22.05 -7.63 9.52
C GLU A 386 20.88 -7.01 10.28
N ILE A 387 19.75 -7.69 10.26
CA ILE A 387 18.56 -7.28 11.01
C ILE A 387 18.75 -7.47 12.52
N THR A 388 18.26 -6.51 13.30
CA THR A 388 18.24 -6.54 14.78
C THR A 388 16.81 -6.67 15.31
N GLN A 389 16.70 -7.05 16.59
CA GLN A 389 15.39 -7.10 17.26
C GLN A 389 14.72 -5.72 17.33
N ASP A 390 15.48 -4.64 17.51
CA ASP A 390 14.94 -3.27 17.56
C ASP A 390 14.23 -2.88 16.25
N ILE A 391 14.78 -3.28 15.10
CA ILE A 391 14.16 -3.04 13.79
C ILE A 391 12.86 -3.85 13.67
N VAL A 392 12.88 -5.11 14.12
CA VAL A 392 11.69 -5.97 14.15
C VAL A 392 10.59 -5.33 15.00
N ASP A 393 10.91 -4.88 16.22
CA ASP A 393 9.94 -4.29 17.15
C ASP A 393 9.39 -2.95 16.63
N GLY A 394 10.22 -2.17 15.93
CA GLY A 394 9.79 -0.94 15.25
C GLY A 394 8.87 -1.20 14.06
N PHE A 395 9.00 -2.35 13.38
CA PHE A 395 8.33 -2.62 12.11
C PHE A 395 7.11 -3.56 12.23
N VAL A 396 7.16 -4.55 13.11
CA VAL A 396 6.07 -5.49 13.35
C VAL A 396 5.27 -5.01 14.55
N ASP A 397 4.08 -4.48 14.30
CA ASP A 397 3.14 -4.19 15.39
C ASP A 397 2.47 -5.51 15.86
N PRO A 398 2.71 -5.96 17.11
CA PRO A 398 2.11 -7.19 17.63
C PRO A 398 0.57 -7.14 17.64
N THR A 399 0.00 -5.94 17.68
CA THR A 399 -1.45 -5.74 17.62
C THR A 399 -2.00 -6.02 16.22
N LEU A 400 -1.23 -5.89 15.13
CA LEU A 400 -1.68 -6.27 13.79
C LEU A 400 -1.90 -7.79 13.61
N GLN A 401 -1.47 -8.62 14.58
CA GLN A 401 -1.89 -10.03 14.71
C GLN A 401 -3.39 -10.18 15.09
N HIS A 402 -4.13 -9.09 15.28
CA HIS A 402 -5.54 -9.10 15.68
C HIS A 402 -6.43 -10.00 14.82
N ASN A 403 -6.16 -10.16 13.53
CA ASN A 403 -7.01 -10.98 12.66
C ASN A 403 -6.86 -12.48 12.95
N LYS A 404 -5.63 -12.97 13.19
CA LYS A 404 -5.37 -14.37 13.53
C LYS A 404 -5.95 -14.71 14.89
N ARG A 405 -5.66 -13.91 15.93
CA ARG A 405 -6.24 -14.11 17.28
C ARG A 405 -7.76 -13.98 17.27
N LYS A 406 -8.33 -13.11 16.45
CA LYS A 406 -9.80 -13.04 16.26
C LYS A 406 -10.31 -14.27 15.53
N LEU A 407 -9.57 -14.82 14.57
CA LEU A 407 -9.96 -16.03 13.85
C LEU A 407 -9.89 -17.25 14.76
N GLU A 408 -8.80 -17.45 15.51
CA GLU A 408 -8.66 -18.50 16.52
C GLU A 408 -9.74 -18.40 17.59
N LYS A 409 -9.99 -17.21 18.15
CA LYS A 409 -11.10 -16.99 19.09
C LYS A 409 -12.47 -17.22 18.46
N LYS A 410 -12.66 -16.86 17.19
CA LYS A 410 -13.90 -17.15 16.45
C LYS A 410 -14.04 -18.63 16.11
N ASN A 411 -12.94 -19.36 16.02
CA ASN A 411 -12.92 -20.80 15.74
C ASN A 411 -13.03 -21.64 17.00
N ALA A 412 -12.78 -21.07 18.19
CA ALA A 412 -13.06 -21.70 19.46
C ALA A 412 -14.55 -22.10 19.53
N GLY A 413 -14.80 -23.41 19.65
CA GLY A 413 -16.15 -23.99 19.68
C GLY A 413 -16.79 -24.22 18.30
N LYS A 414 -16.11 -23.92 17.18
CA LYS A 414 -16.61 -24.25 15.85
C LYS A 414 -16.30 -25.69 15.45
N LYS A 415 -17.22 -26.28 14.68
CA LYS A 415 -17.04 -27.60 14.09
C LYS A 415 -15.92 -27.55 13.02
N VAL A 416 -15.04 -28.55 13.03
CA VAL A 416 -14.13 -28.83 11.92
C VAL A 416 -14.96 -29.37 10.75
N LEU A 417 -14.93 -28.67 9.62
CA LEU A 417 -15.60 -29.08 8.39
C LEU A 417 -14.81 -30.17 7.66
N LYS A 418 -13.49 -30.04 7.65
CA LYS A 418 -12.56 -30.95 6.97
C LYS A 418 -11.15 -30.76 7.53
N THR A 419 -10.39 -31.85 7.56
CA THR A 419 -8.95 -31.82 7.82
C THR A 419 -8.23 -32.20 6.53
N PHE A 420 -7.32 -31.34 6.06
CA PHE A 420 -6.45 -31.62 4.92
C PHE A 420 -5.09 -32.09 5.43
N ASN A 421 -4.44 -32.97 4.67
CA ASN A 421 -3.06 -33.44 4.86
C ASN A 421 -2.79 -33.98 6.28
N GLY A 422 -3.84 -34.50 6.94
CA GLY A 422 -3.80 -35.10 8.27
C GLY A 422 -3.68 -34.11 9.45
N ASN A 423 -3.33 -32.85 9.22
CA ASN A 423 -3.01 -31.89 10.29
C ASN A 423 -3.50 -30.44 10.07
N CYS A 424 -4.15 -30.16 8.94
CA CYS A 424 -4.63 -28.81 8.61
C CYS A 424 -6.16 -28.74 8.72
N ASP A 425 -6.64 -28.31 9.89
CA ASP A 425 -8.06 -28.23 10.19
C ASP A 425 -8.73 -27.00 9.56
N VAL A 426 -9.86 -27.23 8.92
CA VAL A 426 -10.72 -26.19 8.33
C VAL A 426 -11.99 -26.05 9.15
N PHE A 427 -12.12 -24.93 9.84
CA PHE A 427 -13.28 -24.63 10.69
C PHE A 427 -14.44 -24.03 9.91
N GLU A 428 -15.64 -24.16 10.46
CA GLU A 428 -16.87 -23.63 9.87
C GLU A 428 -16.82 -22.13 9.56
N LEU A 429 -17.26 -21.77 8.36
CA LEU A 429 -17.40 -20.38 7.91
C LEU A 429 -18.76 -19.82 8.32
N ASN A 430 -18.75 -18.75 9.11
CA ASN A 430 -19.96 -17.99 9.41
C ASN A 430 -20.29 -17.08 8.22
N SER A 431 -21.02 -17.62 7.25
CA SER A 431 -21.51 -16.87 6.09
C SER A 431 -22.87 -16.26 6.37
N ASN A 432 -23.00 -14.96 6.10
CA ASN A 432 -24.27 -14.22 6.21
C ASN A 432 -25.10 -14.30 4.91
N LEU A 433 -24.65 -15.07 3.91
CA LEU A 433 -25.36 -15.22 2.65
C LEU A 433 -26.46 -16.27 2.79
N PRO A 434 -27.66 -16.06 2.20
CA PRO A 434 -28.73 -17.06 2.22
C PRO A 434 -28.63 -18.06 1.05
N GLY A 435 -29.12 -19.27 1.28
CA GLY A 435 -29.37 -20.30 0.27
C GLY A 435 -28.12 -20.70 -0.54
N SER A 436 -28.29 -20.88 -1.85
CA SER A 436 -27.24 -21.35 -2.77
C SER A 436 -25.98 -20.46 -2.82
N ARG A 437 -26.07 -19.18 -2.42
CA ARG A 437 -24.90 -18.30 -2.32
C ARG A 437 -24.01 -18.67 -1.13
N GLN A 438 -24.61 -19.14 -0.04
CA GLN A 438 -23.88 -19.63 1.13
C GLN A 438 -23.06 -20.87 0.79
N GLU A 439 -23.67 -21.81 0.06
CA GLU A 439 -23.03 -23.06 -0.36
C GLU A 439 -21.83 -22.79 -1.26
N LYS A 440 -21.98 -21.91 -2.26
CA LYS A 440 -20.88 -21.49 -3.14
C LYS A 440 -19.75 -20.81 -2.39
N GLU A 441 -20.05 -20.01 -1.37
CA GLU A 441 -19.02 -19.39 -0.53
C GLU A 441 -18.27 -20.42 0.32
N LYS A 442 -18.99 -21.39 0.90
CA LYS A 442 -18.41 -22.50 1.65
C LYS A 442 -17.53 -23.39 0.76
N GLU A 443 -18.00 -23.74 -0.43
CA GLU A 443 -17.23 -24.54 -1.40
C GLU A 443 -15.94 -23.84 -1.80
N LEU A 444 -16.02 -22.56 -2.15
CA LEU A 444 -14.86 -21.76 -2.52
C LEU A 444 -13.88 -21.59 -1.36
N TYR A 445 -14.39 -21.43 -0.14
CA TYR A 445 -13.57 -21.39 1.06
C TYR A 445 -12.83 -22.72 1.28
N LEU A 446 -13.49 -23.87 1.12
CA LEU A 446 -12.85 -25.18 1.21
C LEU A 446 -11.76 -25.35 0.14
N LYS A 447 -11.99 -24.89 -1.10
CA LYS A 447 -10.98 -24.89 -2.17
C LYS A 447 -9.77 -24.03 -1.82
N ALA A 448 -9.99 -22.81 -1.31
CA ALA A 448 -8.92 -21.93 -0.87
C ALA A 448 -8.14 -22.50 0.32
N MET A 449 -8.83 -23.14 1.26
CA MET A 449 -8.19 -23.79 2.40
C MET A 449 -7.40 -25.02 2.02
N LYS A 450 -7.86 -25.84 1.07
CA LYS A 450 -7.06 -26.94 0.51
C LYS A 450 -5.71 -26.42 0.03
N VAL A 451 -5.73 -25.41 -0.86
CA VAL A 451 -4.49 -24.79 -1.38
C VAL A 451 -3.62 -24.19 -0.27
N TYR A 452 -4.22 -23.58 0.75
CA TYR A 452 -3.48 -23.07 1.90
C TYR A 452 -2.76 -24.19 2.66
N CYS A 453 -3.44 -25.31 2.95
CA CYS A 453 -2.83 -26.47 3.60
C CYS A 453 -1.74 -27.13 2.72
N ASP A 454 -1.96 -27.14 1.40
CA ASP A 454 -0.98 -27.65 0.44
C ASP A 454 0.25 -26.73 0.34
N PHE A 455 0.13 -25.43 0.62
CA PHE A 455 1.31 -24.57 0.79
C PHE A 455 2.09 -24.87 2.07
N GLU A 456 1.40 -25.15 3.18
CA GLU A 456 2.04 -25.46 4.46
C GLU A 456 2.78 -26.80 4.42
N SER A 457 2.22 -27.80 3.73
CA SER A 457 2.84 -29.11 3.51
C SER A 457 3.89 -29.12 2.39
N GLY A 458 3.78 -28.18 1.43
CA GLY A 458 4.67 -28.07 0.29
C GLY A 458 4.13 -28.71 -1.00
N ASP A 459 3.03 -29.46 -0.92
CA ASP A 459 2.38 -30.13 -2.05
C ASP A 459 1.98 -29.16 -3.17
N ALA A 460 1.59 -27.94 -2.83
CA ALA A 460 1.19 -26.91 -3.81
C ALA A 460 2.33 -26.40 -4.72
N TYR A 461 3.55 -26.92 -4.52
CA TYR A 461 4.72 -26.57 -5.29
C TYR A 461 5.22 -27.69 -6.20
N SER A 462 4.54 -28.85 -6.24
CA SER A 462 4.89 -29.92 -7.17
C SER A 462 4.52 -29.54 -8.62
N ASP A 463 5.25 -30.10 -9.59
CA ASP A 463 5.00 -29.84 -11.01
C ASP A 463 3.66 -30.43 -11.49
N ASP A 464 3.17 -31.47 -10.82
CA ASP A 464 1.89 -32.15 -11.06
C ASP A 464 0.73 -31.61 -10.21
N TYR A 465 0.94 -30.51 -9.47
CA TYR A 465 -0.08 -29.97 -8.59
C TYR A 465 -1.33 -29.48 -9.35
N GLU A 466 -2.46 -30.11 -9.08
CA GLU A 466 -3.75 -29.75 -9.67
C GLU A 466 -4.43 -28.60 -8.91
N TRP A 467 -4.41 -27.41 -9.51
CA TRP A 467 -5.11 -26.26 -8.97
C TRP A 467 -6.63 -26.42 -9.05
N PRO A 468 -7.38 -26.10 -7.98
CA PRO A 468 -8.85 -26.19 -8.02
C PRO A 468 -9.43 -25.24 -9.07
N THR A 469 -10.55 -25.63 -9.67
CA THR A 469 -11.36 -24.78 -10.57
C THR A 469 -12.36 -23.96 -9.76
N PHE A 470 -12.59 -22.68 -10.12
CA PHE A 470 -13.41 -21.75 -9.33
C PHE A 470 -14.00 -20.55 -10.08
#